data_AF-A0A2G1YI35-F1
#
_entry.id   AF-A0A2G1YI35-F1
#
_cell.length_a   1.000
_cell.length_b   1.000
_cell.length_c   1.000
_cell.angle_alpha   90.00
_cell.angle_beta   90.00
_cell.angle_gamma   90.00
#
_symmetry.space_group_name_H-M   'P 1'
#
loop_
_entity.id
_entity.type
_entity.pdbx_description
1 polymer ?
#
loop_
_entity_poly.entity_id
_entity_poly.type
_entity_poly.pdbx_seq_one_letter_code
_entity_poly.pdbx_strand_id
1 'polypeptide(L)'
;MIGGRLTMRAHVERNQATGKDGWNNPVAAQFAPIGVLPCFAWSNNSREVVDGQKTAMIEDARALFALGADINENDEIASITDRAGSVLFHDRFRVEGPVQFKHTHLEAALKRIS
;
A
#
# COMPACT_ATOMS: atom_id res chain seq x y z
N MET A 1 -0.85 21.37 11.30
CA MET A 1 -1.74 21.17 10.15
C MET A 1 -1.10 20.14 9.22
N ILE A 2 -1.61 18.90 9.16
CA ILE A 2 -0.98 17.79 8.40
C ILE A 2 -1.50 17.69 6.95
N GLY A 3 -2.58 18.38 6.58
CA GLY A 3 -3.08 18.42 5.19
C GLY A 3 -2.06 18.96 4.17
N GLY A 4 -1.09 19.77 4.60
CA GLY A 4 0.04 20.19 3.76
C GLY A 4 1.13 19.13 3.55
N ARG A 5 1.00 17.93 4.14
CA ARG A 5 2.02 16.87 4.11
C ARG A 5 1.72 15.71 3.15
N LEU A 6 0.55 15.66 2.48
CA LEU A 6 0.28 14.66 1.42
C LEU A 6 1.02 15.01 0.12
N THR A 7 2.34 14.93 0.18
CA THR A 7 3.27 15.34 -0.89
C THR A 7 3.45 14.28 -1.98
N MET A 8 3.00 13.05 -1.73
CA MET A 8 3.21 11.89 -2.60
C MET A 8 1.90 11.44 -3.26
N ARG A 9 2.01 10.49 -4.18
CA ARG A 9 0.93 9.91 -4.96
C ARG A 9 1.10 8.39 -4.98
N ALA A 10 0.13 7.67 -4.42
CA ALA A 10 0.10 6.22 -4.42
C ALA A 10 -0.77 5.73 -5.58
N HIS A 11 -0.21 4.85 -6.41
CA HIS A 11 -0.95 4.15 -7.47
C HIS A 11 -1.59 2.90 -6.87
N VAL A 12 -2.89 2.97 -6.58
CA VAL A 12 -3.59 1.91 -5.84
C VAL A 12 -4.34 1.01 -6.80
N GLU A 13 -4.26 -0.28 -6.54
CA GLU A 13 -4.90 -1.37 -7.25
C GLU A 13 -5.73 -2.21 -6.25
N ARG A 14 -6.88 -2.70 -6.69
CA ARG A 14 -7.75 -3.56 -5.90
C ARG A 14 -8.01 -4.86 -6.64
N ASN A 15 -8.00 -5.97 -5.90
CA ASN A 15 -8.36 -7.26 -6.46
C ASN A 15 -9.88 -7.27 -6.79
N GLN A 16 -10.21 -7.49 -8.05
CA GLN A 16 -11.58 -7.59 -8.57
C GLN A 16 -11.95 -9.02 -8.98
N ALA A 17 -11.05 -9.99 -8.81
CA ALA A 17 -11.38 -11.39 -9.10
C ALA A 17 -12.53 -11.86 -8.20
N THR A 18 -13.65 -12.19 -8.81
CA THR A 18 -14.83 -12.71 -8.14
C THR A 18 -15.20 -14.07 -8.72
N GLY A 19 -15.65 -14.98 -7.86
CA GLY A 19 -16.11 -16.30 -8.26
C GLY A 19 -15.05 -17.40 -8.17
N LYS A 20 -15.39 -18.54 -8.76
CA LYS A 20 -14.59 -19.75 -8.78
C LYS A 20 -14.47 -20.27 -10.20
N ASP A 21 -13.38 -20.96 -10.51
CA ASP A 21 -13.19 -21.62 -11.80
C ASP A 21 -14.14 -22.84 -11.97
N GLY A 22 -14.10 -23.49 -13.13
CA GLY A 22 -14.89 -24.68 -13.42
C GLY A 22 -14.60 -25.89 -12.51
N TRP A 23 -13.55 -25.83 -11.69
CA TRP A 23 -13.19 -26.83 -10.69
C TRP A 23 -13.42 -26.35 -9.25
N ASN A 24 -14.20 -25.28 -9.07
CA ASN A 24 -14.54 -24.70 -7.77
C ASN A 24 -13.32 -24.18 -6.98
N ASN A 25 -12.20 -23.91 -7.65
CA ASN A 25 -11.06 -23.19 -7.08
C ASN A 25 -11.29 -21.68 -7.16
N PRO A 26 -10.72 -20.89 -6.24
CA PRO A 26 -10.72 -19.43 -6.38
C PRO A 26 -10.09 -19.01 -7.71
N VAL A 27 -10.73 -18.08 -8.42
CA VAL A 27 -10.14 -17.48 -9.62
C VAL A 27 -8.87 -16.71 -9.22
N ALA A 28 -7.85 -16.72 -10.07
CA ALA A 28 -6.63 -15.97 -9.86
C ALA A 28 -6.93 -14.49 -9.59
N ALA A 29 -6.22 -13.89 -8.63
CA ALA A 29 -6.39 -12.49 -8.28
C ALA A 29 -6.15 -11.59 -9.49
N GLN A 30 -7.05 -10.63 -9.71
CA GLN A 30 -6.99 -9.68 -10.81
C GLN A 30 -7.00 -8.29 -10.22
N PHE A 31 -5.80 -7.70 -10.12
CA PHE A 31 -5.63 -6.35 -9.61
C PHE A 31 -5.92 -5.33 -10.71
N ALA A 32 -6.89 -4.47 -10.47
CA ALA A 32 -7.25 -3.37 -11.35
C ALA A 32 -6.96 -2.03 -10.66
N PRO A 33 -6.46 -1.01 -11.38
CA PRO A 33 -6.19 0.30 -10.79
C PRO A 33 -7.49 0.96 -10.34
N ILE A 34 -7.57 1.35 -9.06
CA ILE A 34 -8.70 2.11 -8.53
C ILE A 34 -8.45 3.62 -8.66
N GLY A 35 -7.19 4.04 -8.63
CA GLY A 35 -6.82 5.43 -8.84
C GLY A 35 -5.48 5.81 -8.25
N VAL A 36 -5.13 7.09 -8.42
CA VAL A 36 -3.93 7.68 -7.84
C VAL A 36 -4.33 8.55 -6.66
N LEU A 37 -4.00 8.10 -5.45
CA LEU A 37 -4.42 8.75 -4.22
C LEU A 37 -3.32 9.67 -3.67
N PRO A 38 -3.65 10.88 -3.20
CA PRO A 38 -2.71 11.71 -2.47
C PRO A 38 -2.34 11.05 -1.14
N CYS A 39 -1.05 10.82 -0.94
CA CYS A 39 -0.55 10.14 0.25
C CYS A 39 0.70 10.82 0.81
N PHE A 40 1.11 10.37 1.99
CA PHE A 40 2.42 10.58 2.55
C PHE A 40 2.90 9.25 3.11
N ALA A 41 3.88 8.63 2.46
CA ALA A 41 4.44 7.35 2.89
C ALA A 41 5.80 7.56 3.56
N TRP A 42 6.06 6.77 4.60
CA TRP A 42 7.34 6.75 5.30
C TRP A 42 7.63 5.35 5.83
N SER A 43 8.91 5.04 6.01
CA SER A 43 9.37 3.82 6.69
C SER A 43 9.96 4.21 8.03
N ASN A 44 9.55 3.54 9.12
CA ASN A 44 10.04 3.84 10.47
C ASN A 44 11.38 3.16 10.80
N ASN A 45 11.84 2.18 10.01
CA ASN A 45 13.13 1.52 10.21
C ASN A 45 13.49 0.61 9.03
N SER A 46 14.74 0.71 8.54
CA SER A 46 15.39 -0.34 7.76
C SER A 46 16.30 -1.13 8.70
N ARG A 47 15.78 -2.17 9.38
CA ARG A 47 16.64 -3.11 10.12
C ARG A 47 16.81 -4.38 9.31
N GLU A 48 18.06 -4.65 8.94
CA GLU A 48 18.48 -5.92 8.37
C GLU A 48 18.44 -6.98 9.48
N VAL A 49 17.44 -7.86 9.43
CA VAL A 49 17.39 -9.05 10.30
C VAL A 49 17.94 -10.22 9.48
N VAL A 50 19.19 -10.58 9.73
CA VAL A 50 19.82 -11.77 9.17
C VAL A 50 19.40 -12.96 10.02
N ASP A 51 18.36 -13.67 9.61
CA ASP A 51 18.01 -14.97 10.19
C ASP A 51 18.36 -16.09 9.19
N GLY A 52 19.49 -16.75 9.48
CA GLY A 52 19.83 -18.11 9.06
C GLY A 52 20.05 -18.36 7.56
N GLN A 53 19.03 -18.16 6.72
CA GLN A 53 19.06 -18.30 5.25
C GLN A 53 17.96 -17.49 4.52
N LYS A 54 17.24 -16.59 5.21
CA LYS A 54 16.23 -15.71 4.59
C LYS A 54 16.42 -14.28 5.08
N THR A 55 16.84 -13.38 4.19
CA THR A 55 16.81 -11.95 4.45
C THR A 55 15.37 -11.46 4.33
N ALA A 56 14.64 -11.40 5.46
CA ALA A 56 13.31 -10.80 5.51
C ALA A 56 13.48 -9.34 5.93
N MET A 57 13.45 -8.42 4.96
CA MET A 57 13.41 -6.99 5.25
C MET A 57 11.98 -6.65 5.71
N ILE A 58 11.75 -6.63 7.02
CA ILE A 58 10.49 -6.12 7.59
C ILE A 58 10.60 -4.60 7.59
N GLU A 59 10.24 -3.99 6.47
CA GLU A 59 10.01 -2.55 6.42
C GLU A 59 8.63 -2.30 7.04
N ASP A 60 8.60 -1.72 8.24
CA ASP A 60 7.40 -1.11 8.81
C ASP A 60 7.10 0.18 8.04
N ALA A 61 6.66 0.02 6.79
CA ALA A 61 6.20 1.10 5.95
C ALA A 61 4.79 1.49 6.36
N ARG A 62 4.52 2.79 6.39
CA ARG A 62 3.20 3.35 6.71
C ARG A 62 2.88 4.46 5.73
N ALA A 63 1.59 4.63 5.45
CA ALA A 63 1.12 5.72 4.62
C ALA A 63 -0.08 6.42 5.26
N LEU A 64 -0.09 7.75 5.15
CA LEU A 64 -1.26 8.57 5.44
C LEU A 64 -1.96 8.94 4.14
N PHE A 65 -3.27 8.83 4.14
CA PHE A 65 -4.15 9.23 3.06
C PHE A 65 -5.13 10.31 3.54
N ALA A 66 -5.70 11.05 2.60
CA ALA A 66 -6.74 12.02 2.90
C ALA A 66 -7.95 11.34 3.56
N LEU A 67 -8.64 12.07 4.45
CA LEU A 67 -9.91 11.60 5.00
C LEU A 67 -10.91 11.37 3.86
N GLY A 68 -11.41 10.14 3.73
CA GLY A 68 -12.32 9.74 2.65
C GLY A 68 -11.65 9.24 1.37
N ALA A 69 -10.33 9.07 1.36
CA ALA A 69 -9.67 8.34 0.29
C ALA A 69 -10.21 6.90 0.20
N ASP A 70 -10.48 6.42 -1.01
CA ASP A 70 -10.90 5.03 -1.26
C ASP A 70 -9.69 4.10 -1.14
N ILE A 71 -9.29 3.81 0.10
CA ILE A 71 -8.22 2.89 0.44
C ILE A 71 -8.74 1.89 1.46
N ASN A 72 -8.58 0.61 1.16
CA ASN A 72 -9.10 -0.50 1.94
C ASN A 72 -7.99 -1.49 2.31
N GLU A 73 -8.32 -2.36 3.26
CA GLU A 73 -7.48 -3.52 3.56
C GLU A 73 -7.35 -4.42 2.32
N ASN A 74 -6.16 -4.98 2.11
CA ASN A 74 -5.79 -5.81 0.95
C ASN A 74 -5.68 -5.09 -0.39
N ASP A 75 -5.86 -3.76 -0.42
CA ASP A 75 -5.45 -3.00 -1.59
C ASP A 75 -3.94 -3.08 -1.76
N GLU A 76 -3.49 -3.06 -3.01
CA GLU A 76 -2.09 -3.05 -3.37
C GLU A 76 -1.71 -1.68 -3.92
N ILE A 77 -0.53 -1.21 -3.55
CA ILE A 77 0.07 0.00 -4.04
C ILE A 77 1.17 -0.44 -5.00
N ALA A 78 0.94 -0.23 -6.29
CA ALA A 78 1.88 -0.63 -7.34
C ALA A 78 3.17 0.21 -7.32
N SER A 79 3.04 1.50 -7.00
CA SER A 79 4.16 2.42 -6.85
C SER A 79 3.74 3.67 -6.08
N ILE A 80 4.73 4.35 -5.50
CA ILE A 80 4.54 5.65 -4.85
C ILE A 80 5.47 6.65 -5.51
N THR A 81 4.87 7.72 -6.03
CA THR A 81 5.56 8.82 -6.73
C THR A 81 5.47 10.12 -5.94
N ASP A 82 6.36 11.07 -6.23
CA ASP A 82 6.17 12.45 -5.81
C ASP A 82 5.08 13.13 -6.67
N ARG A 83 4.75 14.39 -6.36
CA ARG A 83 3.79 15.16 -7.16
C ARG A 83 4.25 15.44 -8.60
N ALA A 84 5.56 15.44 -8.86
CA ALA A 84 6.15 15.66 -10.18
C ALA A 84 6.25 14.37 -11.03
N GLY A 85 5.96 13.21 -10.45
CA GLY A 85 5.99 11.90 -11.09
C GLY A 85 7.28 11.10 -10.86
N SER A 86 8.22 11.57 -10.05
CA SER A 86 9.43 10.80 -9.70
C SER A 86 9.05 9.65 -8.76
N VAL A 87 9.46 8.43 -9.07
CA VAL A 87 9.20 7.26 -8.21
C VAL A 87 10.04 7.36 -6.95
N LEU A 88 9.38 7.35 -5.80
CA LEU A 88 10.02 7.35 -4.47
C LEU A 88 10.15 5.94 -3.92
N PHE A 89 9.16 5.09 -4.19
CA PHE A 89 9.17 3.68 -3.85
C PHE A 89 8.83 2.86 -5.10
N HIS A 90 9.79 2.03 -5.52
CA HIS A 90 9.68 1.17 -6.70
C HIS A 90 8.97 -0.16 -6.41
N ASP A 91 8.85 -0.52 -5.14
CA ASP A 91 8.28 -1.80 -4.73
C ASP A 91 6.76 -1.76 -4.66
N ARG A 92 6.14 -2.95 -4.78
CA ARG A 92 4.72 -3.13 -4.49
C ARG A 92 4.52 -3.26 -2.99
N PHE A 93 3.48 -2.60 -2.49
CA PHE A 93 3.06 -2.71 -1.09
C PHE A 93 1.62 -3.20 -1.02
N ARG A 94 1.29 -3.98 -0.01
CA ARG A 94 -0.09 -4.34 0.34
C ARG A 94 -0.48 -3.60 1.60
N VAL A 95 -1.72 -3.11 1.63
CA VAL A 95 -2.32 -2.58 2.86
C VAL A 95 -2.60 -3.75 3.81
N GLU A 96 -1.89 -3.76 4.93
CA GLU A 96 -2.01 -4.78 5.97
C GLU A 96 -2.97 -4.33 7.07
N GLY A 97 -4.02 -5.11 7.28
CA GLY A 97 -5.03 -4.84 8.29
C GLY A 97 -5.95 -3.66 7.95
N PRO A 98 -6.89 -3.35 8.86
CA PRO A 98 -7.86 -2.28 8.66
C PRO A 98 -7.19 -0.90 8.72
N VAL A 99 -7.52 -0.06 7.75
CA VAL A 99 -7.09 1.34 7.69
C VAL A 99 -7.60 2.09 8.92
N GLN A 100 -6.70 2.75 9.64
CA GLN A 100 -7.00 3.40 10.91
C GLN A 100 -7.30 4.88 10.72
N PHE A 101 -8.29 5.40 11.42
CA PHE A 101 -8.53 6.84 11.47
C PHE A 101 -7.53 7.50 12.42
N LYS A 102 -6.82 8.53 11.93
CA LYS A 102 -5.88 9.32 12.72
C LYS A 102 -6.13 10.81 12.53
N HIS A 103 -6.92 11.36 13.45
CA HIS A 103 -7.32 12.76 13.53
C HIS A 103 -8.04 13.31 12.30
N THR A 104 -7.34 13.53 11.20
CA THR A 104 -7.87 14.12 9.96
C THR A 104 -7.44 13.35 8.72
N HIS A 105 -6.87 12.16 8.91
CA HIS A 105 -6.28 11.33 7.87
C HIS A 105 -6.57 9.86 8.16
N LEU A 106 -6.39 9.04 7.13
CA LEU A 106 -6.43 7.59 7.19
C LEU A 106 -5.00 7.07 7.22
N GLU A 107 -4.64 6.23 8.17
CA GLU A 107 -3.33 5.58 8.28
C GLU A 107 -3.45 4.12 7.85
N ALA A 108 -2.65 3.73 6.86
CA ALA A 108 -2.51 2.37 6.38
C ALA A 108 -1.13 1.83 6.78
N ALA A 109 -1.11 0.63 7.36
CA ALA A 109 0.12 -0.13 7.49
C ALA A 109 0.41 -0.79 6.13
N LEU A 110 1.65 -0.68 5.67
CA LEU A 110 2.07 -1.18 4.38
C LEU A 110 3.06 -2.31 4.58
N LYS A 111 2.80 -3.43 3.91
CA LYS A 111 3.69 -4.57 3.84
C LYS A 111 4.24 -4.70 2.44
N ARG A 112 5.56 -4.73 2.30
CA ARG A 112 6.18 -4.99 1.00
C ARG A 112 5.82 -6.39 0.52
N ILE A 113 5.39 -6.48 -0.74
CA ILE A 113 5.10 -7.74 -1.43
C ILE A 113 6.02 -7.81 -2.64
N SER A 114 7.04 -8.66 -2.53
CA SER A 114 8.01 -8.96 -3.60
C SER A 114 7.68 -10.29 -4.26
#